data_AF-A0A968S1N7-F1
#
_entry.id   AF-A0A968S1N7-F1
#
_cell.length_a   1.000
_cell.length_b   1.000
_cell.length_c   1.000
_cell.angle_alpha   90.00
_cell.angle_beta   90.00
_cell.angle_gamma   90.00
#
_symmetry.space_group_name_H-M   'P 1'
#
loop_
_entity.id
_entity.type
_entity.pdbx_description
1 polymer ?
#
loop_
_entity_poly.entity_id
_entity_poly.type
_entity_poly.pdbx_seq_one_letter_code
_entity_poly.pdbx_strand_id
1 'polypeptide(L)'
;MSKSLPKIKSDEEAEELLSEDLTEYLTPENFKGNFSPVSFEFAPKDATISLRLSKDLLEAVKKASDKRAISYQKFIRESIERAIREIL
;
A
#
# COMPACT_ATOMS: atom_id res chain seq x y z
N MET A 1 4.23 -25.92 -12.07
CA MET A 1 3.60 -26.06 -10.74
C MET A 1 3.95 -24.79 -9.99
N SER A 2 2.98 -23.96 -9.59
CA SER A 2 3.26 -22.76 -8.80
C SER A 2 3.51 -23.17 -7.34
N LYS A 3 4.60 -22.69 -6.75
CA LYS A 3 4.90 -22.91 -5.34
C LYS A 3 4.01 -21.97 -4.52
N SER A 4 3.26 -22.50 -3.56
CA SER A 4 2.44 -21.67 -2.68
C SER A 4 3.32 -20.90 -1.69
N LEU A 5 2.97 -19.65 -1.42
CA LEU A 5 3.66 -18.85 -0.40
C LEU A 5 3.48 -19.45 1.00
N PRO A 6 4.57 -19.66 1.76
CA PRO A 6 4.49 -20.20 3.11
C PRO A 6 3.85 -19.18 4.07
N LYS A 7 3.26 -19.68 5.16
CA LYS A 7 2.75 -18.83 6.24
C LYS A 7 3.91 -18.46 7.17
N ILE A 8 4.37 -17.22 7.08
CA ILE A 8 5.42 -16.64 7.92
C ILE A 8 4.81 -16.20 9.25
N LYS A 9 5.41 -16.58 10.38
CA LYS A 9 4.95 -16.29 11.74
C LYS A 9 5.95 -15.50 12.58
N SER A 10 7.19 -15.38 12.14
CA SER A 10 8.22 -14.56 12.78
C SER A 10 9.07 -13.82 11.75
N ASP A 11 9.83 -12.83 12.21
CA ASP A 11 10.73 -12.06 11.35
C ASP A 11 11.91 -12.94 10.89
N GLU A 12 12.41 -13.86 11.73
CA GLU A 12 13.47 -14.79 11.36
C GLU A 12 13.04 -15.76 10.24
N GLU A 13 11.81 -16.28 10.30
CA GLU A 13 11.24 -17.09 9.21
C GLU A 13 11.12 -16.29 7.91
N ALA A 14 10.86 -14.98 8.01
CA ALA A 14 10.81 -14.09 6.86
C ALA A 14 12.21 -13.91 6.26
N GLU A 15 13.22 -13.63 7.09
CA GLU A 15 14.60 -13.45 6.66
C GLU A 15 15.16 -14.70 5.97
N GLU A 16 14.87 -15.89 6.52
CA GLU A 16 15.29 -17.15 5.92
C GLU A 16 14.68 -17.34 4.52
N LEU A 17 13.37 -17.12 4.37
CA LEU A 17 12.71 -17.18 3.06
C LEU A 17 13.29 -16.17 2.07
N LEU A 18 13.51 -14.92 2.51
CA LEU A 18 14.03 -13.84 1.67
C LEU A 18 15.49 -14.08 1.24
N SER A 19 16.20 -15.01 1.87
CA SER A 19 17.57 -15.39 1.50
C SER A 19 17.64 -16.35 0.30
N GLU A 20 16.51 -16.96 -0.09
CA GLU A 20 16.41 -17.91 -1.20
C GLU A 20 16.00 -17.23 -2.54
N ASP A 21 16.11 -17.95 -3.66
CA ASP A 21 15.53 -17.52 -4.94
C ASP A 21 14.00 -17.61 -4.89
N LEU A 22 13.34 -16.46 -5.05
CA LEU A 22 11.89 -16.34 -4.94
C LEU A 22 11.14 -16.50 -6.25
N THR A 23 11.82 -16.77 -7.38
CA THR A 23 11.23 -16.77 -8.72
C THR A 23 9.99 -17.68 -8.82
N GLU A 24 10.00 -18.84 -8.18
CA GLU A 24 8.87 -19.78 -8.19
C GLU A 24 7.62 -19.30 -7.44
N TYR A 25 7.76 -18.29 -6.58
CA TYR A 25 6.64 -17.65 -5.88
C TYR A 25 6.06 -16.47 -6.66
N LEU A 26 6.78 -15.91 -7.64
CA LEU A 26 6.36 -14.74 -8.43
C LEU A 26 5.45 -15.12 -9.60
N THR A 27 4.40 -15.90 -9.34
CA THR A 27 3.45 -16.35 -10.36
C THR A 27 2.16 -15.52 -10.37
N PRO A 28 1.43 -15.45 -11.51
CA PRO A 28 0.17 -14.72 -11.60
C PRO A 28 -0.87 -15.14 -10.55
N GLU A 29 -0.89 -16.40 -10.16
CA GLU A 29 -1.81 -16.93 -9.14
C GLU A 29 -1.50 -16.33 -7.77
N ASN A 30 -0.21 -16.34 -7.37
CA ASN A 30 0.21 -15.71 -6.12
C ASN A 30 0.02 -14.19 -6.16
N PHE A 31 0.26 -13.52 -7.30
CA PHE A 31 -0.01 -12.09 -7.44
C PHE A 31 -1.48 -11.72 -7.24
N LYS A 32 -2.41 -12.59 -7.64
CA LYS A 32 -3.85 -12.35 -7.44
C LYS A 32 -4.35 -12.73 -6.05
N GLY A 33 -3.79 -13.80 -5.46
CA GLY A 33 -4.31 -14.38 -4.22
C GLY A 33 -3.56 -14.00 -2.94
N ASN A 34 -2.29 -13.62 -3.04
CA ASN A 34 -1.39 -13.55 -1.89
C ASN A 34 -0.63 -12.22 -1.78
N PHE A 35 -0.45 -11.49 -2.88
CA PHE A 35 0.17 -10.18 -2.86
C PHE A 35 -0.88 -9.07 -2.90
N SER A 36 -0.60 -7.98 -2.19
CA SER A 36 -1.32 -6.72 -2.34
C SER A 36 -0.44 -5.73 -3.09
N PRO A 37 -0.93 -5.06 -4.14
CA PRO A 37 -0.14 -4.05 -4.83
C PRO A 37 0.19 -2.90 -3.87
N VAL A 38 1.48 -2.74 -3.56
CA VAL A 38 1.98 -1.58 -2.82
C VAL A 38 2.55 -0.61 -3.85
N SER A 39 2.13 0.64 -3.78
CA SER A 39 2.68 1.72 -4.61
C SER A 39 3.56 2.59 -3.73
N PHE A 40 4.83 2.73 -4.11
CA PHE A 40 5.76 3.64 -3.48
C PHE A 40 6.00 4.80 -4.44
N GLU A 41 5.59 5.99 -4.00
CA GLU A 41 5.70 7.29 -4.71
C GLU A 41 4.84 7.47 -5.98
N PHE A 42 3.69 8.08 -5.70
CA PHE A 42 2.61 8.50 -6.59
C PHE A 42 2.98 9.74 -7.42
N ALA A 43 3.82 9.58 -8.44
CA ALA A 43 4.16 10.64 -9.41
C ALA A 43 4.78 11.93 -8.80
N PRO A 44 5.38 12.80 -9.63
CA PRO A 44 5.87 14.11 -9.18
C PRO A 44 4.76 14.96 -8.54
N LYS A 45 5.10 15.74 -7.51
CA LYS A 45 4.17 16.66 -6.82
C LYS A 45 4.18 18.04 -7.51
N ASP A 46 3.91 18.08 -8.80
CA ASP A 46 4.04 19.27 -9.65
C ASP A 46 2.75 20.12 -9.71
N ALA A 47 1.59 19.55 -9.36
CA ALA A 47 0.31 20.24 -9.30
C ALA A 47 -0.21 20.46 -7.87
N THR A 48 -0.97 21.55 -7.66
CA THR A 48 -1.60 21.90 -6.38
C THR A 48 -3.11 22.01 -6.52
N ILE A 49 -3.84 21.51 -5.51
CA ILE A 49 -5.28 21.69 -5.35
C ILE A 49 -5.56 22.49 -4.08
N SER A 50 -6.50 23.45 -4.14
CA SER A 50 -7.06 24.11 -2.96
C SER A 50 -8.39 23.48 -2.59
N LEU A 51 -8.53 22.98 -1.37
CA LEU A 51 -9.70 22.24 -0.90
C LEU A 51 -10.16 22.75 0.46
N ARG A 52 -11.46 23.00 0.62
CA ARG A 52 -12.08 23.27 1.93
C ARG A 52 -12.65 21.99 2.50
N LEU A 53 -12.36 21.72 3.77
CA LEU A 53 -12.89 20.59 4.52
C LEU A 53 -13.58 21.09 5.78
N SER A 54 -14.58 20.35 6.26
CA SER A 54 -15.07 20.56 7.62
C SER A 54 -13.96 20.23 8.63
N LYS A 55 -14.03 20.85 9.81
CA LYS A 55 -13.09 20.58 10.90
C LYS A 55 -13.07 19.09 11.25
N ASP A 56 -14.25 18.49 11.37
CA ASP A 56 -14.41 17.08 11.75
C ASP A 56 -13.80 16.13 10.72
N LEU A 57 -13.94 16.45 9.42
CA LEU A 57 -13.34 15.65 8.36
C LEU A 57 -11.82 15.76 8.37
N LEU A 58 -11.26 16.96 8.57
CA LEU A 58 -9.82 17.14 8.67
C LEU A 58 -9.23 16.39 9.88
N GLU A 59 -9.92 16.38 11.02
CA GLU A 59 -9.52 15.60 12.19
C GLU A 59 -9.58 14.09 11.93
N ALA A 60 -10.63 13.61 11.24
CA ALA A 60 -10.74 12.22 10.85
C ALA A 60 -9.61 11.78 9.91
N VAL A 61 -9.25 12.63 8.94
CA VAL A 61 -8.14 12.39 8.01
C VAL A 61 -6.81 12.26 8.76
N LYS A 62 -6.54 13.15 9.72
CA LYS A 62 -5.32 13.08 10.56
C LYS A 62 -5.27 11.79 11.38
N LYS A 63 -6.37 11.44 12.06
CA LYS A 63 -6.47 10.18 12.81
C LYS A 63 -6.24 8.96 11.92
N ALA A 64 -6.76 8.97 10.69
CA ALA A 64 -6.57 7.88 9.73
C ALA A 64 -5.12 7.80 9.22
N SER A 65 -4.45 8.94 9.02
CA SER A 65 -3.05 8.96 8.61
C SER A 65 -2.10 8.46 9.70
N ASP A 66 -2.39 8.80 10.97
CA ASP A 66 -1.58 8.39 12.12
C ASP A 66 -1.62 6.86 12.30
N LYS A 67 -2.79 6.23 12.11
CA LYS A 67 -2.93 4.76 12.13
C LYS A 67 -2.08 4.05 11.08
N ARG A 68 -1.70 4.74 10.01
CA ARG A 68 -0.86 4.21 8.92
C ARG A 68 0.57 4.73 8.98
N ALA A 69 0.95 5.46 10.03
CA ALA A 69 2.28 6.07 10.20
C ALA A 69 2.74 6.89 8.98
N ILE A 70 1.82 7.62 8.33
CA ILE A 70 2.12 8.52 7.20
C ILE A 70 1.61 9.93 7.45
N SER A 71 2.17 10.93 6.77
CA SER A 71 1.67 12.30 6.88
C SER A 71 0.25 12.42 6.31
N TYR A 72 -0.57 13.29 6.91
CA TYR A 72 -1.96 13.49 6.45
C TYR A 72 -2.04 13.95 4.98
N GLN A 73 -1.04 14.69 4.48
CA GLN A 73 -0.96 15.06 3.06
C GLN A 73 -0.69 13.86 2.15
N LYS A 74 0.20 12.95 2.57
CA LYS A 74 0.47 11.70 1.84
C LYS A 74 -0.79 10.82 1.83
N PHE A 75 -1.48 10.73 2.97
CA PHE A 75 -2.75 10.03 3.10
C PHE A 75 -3.80 10.58 2.13
N ILE A 76 -4.01 11.90 2.08
CA ILE A 76 -4.96 12.52 1.14
C ILE A 76 -4.63 12.16 -0.31
N ARG A 77 -3.35 12.29 -0.72
CA ARG A 77 -2.94 11.97 -2.10
C ARG A 77 -3.21 10.50 -2.43
N GLU A 78 -2.81 9.59 -1.55
CA GLU A 78 -3.03 8.15 -1.71
C GLU A 78 -4.53 7.82 -1.77
N SER A 79 -5.36 8.46 -0.93
CA SER A 79 -6.82 8.27 -0.95
C SER A 79 -7.45 8.71 -2.26
N ILE A 80 -7.03 9.86 -2.81
CA ILE A 80 -7.51 10.35 -4.11
C ILE A 80 -7.10 9.36 -5.20
N GLU A 81 -5.84 8.93 -5.23
CA GLU A 81 -5.38 8.01 -6.26
C GLU A 81 -6.08 6.64 -6.22
N ARG A 82 -6.28 6.08 -5.02
CA ARG A 82 -7.05 4.84 -4.85
C ARG A 82 -8.47 5.00 -5.39
N ALA A 83 -9.15 6.09 -5.04
CA ALA A 83 -10.50 6.36 -5.52
C ALA A 83 -10.57 6.47 -7.05
N ILE A 84 -9.55 7.08 -7.68
CA ILE A 84 -9.47 7.16 -9.15
C ILE A 84 -9.20 5.79 -9.79
N ARG A 85 -8.29 4.98 -9.22
CA ARG A 85 -8.00 3.60 -9.69
C ARG A 85 -9.18 2.65 -9.57
N GLU A 86 -10.13 2.92 -8.67
CA GLU A 86 -11.37 2.14 -8.56
C GLU A 86 -12.39 2.49 -9.65
N ILE A 87 -12.28 3.69 -10.23
CA ILE A 87 -13.21 4.19 -11.25
C ILE A 87 -12.67 3.98 -12.68
N LEU A 88 -11.35 4.09 -12.88
CA LEU A 88 -10.65 3.87 -14.15
C LEU A 88 -10.18 2.42 -14.28
#